data_AF-A0A1X0P944-F1
#
_entry.id   AF-A0A1X0P944-F1
#
_cell.length_a   1.000
_cell.length_b   1.000
_cell.length_c   1.000
_cell.angle_alpha   90.00
_cell.angle_beta   90.00
_cell.angle_gamma   90.00
#
_symmetry.space_group_name_H-M   'P 1'
#
loop_
_entity.id
_entity.type
_entity.pdbx_description
1 polymer ?
#
loop_
_entity_poly.entity_id
_entity_poly.type
_entity_poly.pdbx_seq_one_letter_code
_entity_poly.pdbx_strand_id
1 'polypeptide(L)'
;MDSIPQDVLQAVTECNNKVAEVQKETESSCNKVRIDYRTRIETLLEQRQEVLDKVEGFWSSVLSSAETPLRQFFNGTIDPKLLRAVRGFNVKSSVKNDSLCRCVSIDLRSNMFAEQGTIHREIDADLNTISLEPIKWKSGTERASQDSLFRFFTPECDDKELVADVLAAFDNLFQDPFLALESSQD
;
A
#
# COMPACT_ATOMS: atom_id res chain seq x y z
N MET A 1 4.61 -42.23 33.75
CA MET A 1 4.80 -41.21 32.71
C MET A 1 5.96 -41.69 31.88
N ASP A 2 5.67 -42.31 30.75
CA ASP A 2 6.70 -42.86 29.87
C ASP A 2 7.41 -41.68 29.20
N SER A 3 8.71 -41.55 29.44
CA SER A 3 9.53 -40.51 28.82
C SER A 3 9.63 -40.79 27.33
N ILE A 4 9.39 -39.77 26.50
CA ILE A 4 9.61 -39.88 25.05
C ILE A 4 11.06 -40.32 24.82
N PRO A 5 11.30 -41.39 24.04
CA PRO A 5 12.65 -41.85 23.72
C PRO A 5 13.50 -40.73 23.10
N GLN A 6 14.75 -40.61 23.50
CA GLN A 6 15.64 -39.51 23.11
C GLN A 6 15.96 -39.50 21.60
N ASP A 7 16.03 -40.68 20.99
CA ASP A 7 16.14 -40.90 19.55
C ASP A 7 14.92 -40.35 18.80
N VAL A 8 13.71 -40.53 19.35
CA VAL A 8 12.48 -39.95 18.79
C VAL A 8 12.50 -38.42 18.90
N LEU A 9 12.92 -37.86 20.05
CA LEU A 9 13.06 -36.40 20.21
C LEU A 9 14.08 -35.81 19.24
N GLN A 10 15.21 -36.50 19.03
CA GLN A 10 16.24 -36.09 18.09
C GLN A 10 15.72 -36.14 16.64
N ALA A 11 15.06 -37.22 16.24
CA ALA A 11 14.50 -37.35 14.89
C ALA A 11 13.44 -36.28 14.59
N VAL A 12 12.58 -35.94 15.55
CA VAL A 12 11.59 -34.86 15.41
C VAL A 12 12.28 -33.50 15.28
N THR A 13 13.32 -33.24 16.08
CA THR A 13 14.07 -31.98 16.02
C THR A 13 14.79 -31.83 14.68
N GLU A 14 15.45 -32.89 14.19
CA GLU A 14 16.10 -32.91 12.88
C GLU A 14 15.10 -32.72 11.73
N CYS A 15 13.92 -33.33 11.84
CA CYS A 15 12.84 -33.15 10.88
C CYS A 15 12.35 -31.70 10.85
N ASN A 16 12.07 -31.10 12.01
CA ASN A 16 11.62 -29.71 12.12
C ASN A 16 12.66 -28.72 11.55
N ASN A 17 13.94 -28.96 11.81
CA ASN A 17 15.02 -28.14 11.27
C ASN A 17 15.06 -28.22 9.74
N LYS A 18 14.96 -29.43 9.16
CA LYS A 18 14.91 -29.61 7.70
C LYS A 18 13.68 -28.94 7.08
N VAL A 19 12.53 -29.04 7.73
CA VAL A 19 11.30 -28.37 7.26
C VAL A 19 11.50 -26.85 7.25
N ALA A 20 12.07 -26.28 8.32
CA ALA A 20 12.36 -24.84 8.40
C ALA A 20 13.38 -24.38 7.34
N GLU A 21 14.41 -25.19 7.06
CA GLU A 21 15.38 -24.92 5.99
C GLU A 21 14.71 -24.89 4.62
N VAL A 22 13.90 -25.91 4.28
CA VAL A 22 13.17 -25.97 3.01
C VAL A 22 12.17 -24.83 2.86
N GLN A 23 11.48 -24.45 3.95
CA GLN A 23 10.58 -23.28 3.95
C GLN A 23 11.35 -22.00 3.62
N LYS A 24 12.49 -21.77 4.28
CA LYS A 24 13.34 -20.60 4.03
C LYS A 24 13.86 -20.55 2.59
N GLU A 25 14.28 -21.68 2.03
CA GLU A 25 14.71 -21.77 0.62
C GLU A 25 13.57 -21.47 -0.36
N THR A 26 12.38 -21.97 -0.06
CA THR A 26 11.17 -21.74 -0.86
C THR A 26 10.79 -20.26 -0.84
N GLU A 27 10.77 -19.64 0.34
CA GLU A 27 10.48 -18.21 0.53
C GLU A 27 11.52 -17.34 -0.19
N SER A 28 12.81 -17.67 -0.05
CA SER A 28 13.89 -16.95 -0.74
C SER A 28 13.76 -17.03 -2.26
N SER A 29 13.46 -18.21 -2.79
CA SER A 29 13.27 -18.43 -4.23
C SER A 29 12.03 -17.70 -4.75
N CYS A 30 10.92 -17.74 -4.00
CA CYS A 30 9.71 -17.00 -4.34
C CYS A 30 9.95 -15.48 -4.34
N ASN A 31 10.66 -14.96 -3.34
CA ASN A 31 10.99 -13.54 -3.24
C ASN A 31 11.88 -13.07 -4.39
N LYS A 32 12.87 -13.87 -4.81
CA LYS A 32 13.68 -13.56 -6.00
C LYS A 32 12.82 -13.40 -7.26
N VAL A 33 11.91 -14.34 -7.51
CA VAL A 33 11.00 -14.27 -8.67
C VAL A 33 10.10 -13.04 -8.59
N ARG A 34 9.56 -12.73 -7.40
CA ARG A 34 8.73 -11.54 -7.17
C ARG A 34 9.49 -10.25 -7.45
N ILE A 35 10.71 -10.14 -6.93
CA ILE A 35 11.59 -8.98 -7.14
C ILE A 35 11.90 -8.84 -8.63
N ASP A 36 12.36 -9.90 -9.29
CA ASP A 36 12.71 -9.88 -10.72
C ASP A 36 11.54 -9.43 -11.59
N TYR A 37 10.35 -9.96 -11.32
CA TYR A 37 9.14 -9.58 -12.04
C TYR A 37 8.75 -8.12 -11.77
N ARG A 38 8.75 -7.71 -10.50
CA ARG A 38 8.34 -6.37 -10.10
C ARG A 38 9.28 -5.31 -10.65
N THR A 39 10.59 -5.53 -10.61
CA THR A 39 11.58 -4.62 -11.20
C THR A 39 11.36 -4.40 -12.69
N ARG A 40 10.99 -5.44 -13.44
CA ARG A 40 10.69 -5.32 -14.88
C ARG A 40 9.41 -4.54 -15.15
N ILE A 41 8.37 -4.78 -14.36
CA ILE A 41 7.08 -4.10 -14.52
C ILE A 41 7.13 -2.65 -14.06
N GLU A 42 7.95 -2.32 -13.06
CA GLU A 42 8.03 -0.97 -12.52
C GLU A 42 8.33 0.07 -13.60
N THR A 43 9.23 -0.24 -14.54
CA THR A 43 9.53 0.64 -15.68
C THR A 43 8.31 0.88 -16.57
N LEU A 44 7.46 -0.13 -16.78
CA LEU A 44 6.23 0.02 -17.56
C LEU A 44 5.18 0.83 -16.79
N LEU A 45 5.11 0.66 -15.47
CA LEU A 45 4.24 1.45 -14.59
C LEU A 45 4.67 2.92 -14.57
N GLU A 46 5.99 3.20 -14.55
CA GLU A 46 6.54 4.55 -14.65
C GLU A 46 6.19 5.21 -15.98
N GLN A 47 6.35 4.50 -17.11
CA GLN A 47 5.93 5.02 -18.42
C GLN A 47 4.42 5.30 -18.49
N ARG A 48 3.60 4.42 -17.91
CA ARG A 48 2.16 4.65 -17.82
C ARG A 48 1.85 5.87 -16.95
N GLN A 49 2.54 6.03 -15.82
CA GLN A 49 2.40 7.16 -14.92
C GLN A 49 2.66 8.48 -15.66
N GLU A 50 3.74 8.57 -16.44
CA GLU A 50 4.07 9.76 -17.22
C GLU A 50 2.99 10.17 -18.23
N VAL A 51 2.20 9.21 -18.72
CA VAL A 51 1.07 9.49 -19.63
C VAL A 51 -0.16 9.90 -18.83
N LEU A 52 -0.50 9.17 -17.77
CA LEU A 52 -1.70 9.43 -16.97
C LEU A 52 -1.62 10.75 -16.20
N ASP A 53 -0.43 11.15 -15.73
CA ASP A 53 -0.22 12.43 -15.02
C ASP A 53 -0.44 13.66 -15.92
N LYS A 54 -0.43 13.49 -17.25
CA LYS A 54 -0.76 14.57 -18.20
C LYS A 54 -2.26 14.77 -18.35
N VAL A 55 -3.08 13.81 -17.91
CA VAL A 55 -4.54 13.90 -17.99
C VAL A 55 -5.06 14.60 -16.74
N GLU A 56 -5.46 15.86 -16.91
CA GLU A 56 -5.94 16.67 -15.79
C GLU A 56 -7.13 15.99 -15.08
N GLY A 57 -7.03 15.85 -13.76
CA GLY A 57 -8.08 15.28 -12.93
C GLY A 57 -8.21 13.75 -12.96
N PHE A 58 -7.41 13.04 -13.78
CA PHE A 58 -7.50 11.58 -13.93
C PHE A 58 -7.47 10.85 -12.59
N TRP A 59 -6.42 11.05 -11.80
CA TRP A 59 -6.27 10.35 -10.52
C TRP A 59 -7.34 10.71 -9.51
N SER A 60 -7.78 11.99 -9.47
CA SER A 60 -8.89 12.39 -8.61
C SER A 60 -10.20 11.68 -8.99
N SER A 61 -10.47 11.50 -10.28
CA SER A 61 -11.65 10.79 -10.78
C SER A 61 -11.59 9.30 -10.47
N VAL A 62 -10.45 8.66 -10.73
CA VAL A 62 -10.20 7.24 -10.45
C VAL A 62 -10.35 6.94 -8.96
N LEU A 63 -9.68 7.73 -8.10
CA LEU A 63 -9.75 7.54 -6.65
C LEU A 63 -11.14 7.78 -6.08
N SER A 64 -11.93 8.71 -6.65
CA SER A 64 -13.26 9.05 -6.16
C SER A 64 -14.41 8.28 -6.82
N SER A 65 -14.09 7.36 -7.73
CA SER A 65 -15.08 6.54 -8.42
C SER A 65 -15.94 5.72 -7.44
N ALA A 66 -17.17 5.44 -7.84
CA ALA A 66 -18.08 4.57 -7.11
C ALA A 66 -17.52 3.14 -6.92
N GLU A 67 -16.74 2.64 -7.87
CA GLU A 67 -16.21 1.27 -7.88
C GLU A 67 -14.75 1.19 -7.39
N THR A 68 -14.22 2.27 -6.82
CA THR A 68 -12.87 2.23 -6.25
C THR A 68 -12.80 1.22 -5.09
N PRO A 69 -11.79 0.34 -5.03
CA PRO A 69 -11.59 -0.58 -3.91
C PRO A 69 -11.32 0.15 -2.59
N LEU A 70 -11.02 1.45 -2.66
CA LEU A 70 -10.82 2.32 -1.49
C LEU A 70 -12.13 2.74 -0.82
N ARG A 71 -13.28 2.54 -1.46
CA ARG A 71 -14.56 3.11 -1.04
C ARG A 71 -14.97 2.72 0.38
N GLN A 72 -14.67 1.49 0.77
CA GLN A 72 -14.97 0.97 2.11
C GLN A 72 -14.21 1.69 3.23
N PHE A 73 -13.10 2.36 2.91
CA PHE A 73 -12.29 3.12 3.87
C PHE A 73 -12.64 4.61 3.90
N PHE A 74 -13.58 5.06 3.06
CA PHE A 74 -13.89 6.48 2.97
C PHE A 74 -14.76 6.96 4.14
N ASN A 75 -14.33 8.06 4.74
CA ASN A 75 -15.22 8.94 5.44
C ASN A 75 -16.15 9.65 4.46
N GLY A 76 -17.46 9.43 4.55
CA GLY A 76 -18.44 10.00 3.61
C GLY A 76 -18.48 11.53 3.52
N THR A 77 -17.87 12.26 4.47
CA THR A 77 -17.91 13.73 4.48
C THR A 77 -16.60 14.38 4.03
N ILE A 78 -15.46 13.85 4.46
CA ILE A 78 -14.15 14.50 4.30
C ILE A 78 -13.39 13.93 3.11
N ASP A 79 -13.34 12.61 2.96
CA ASP A 79 -12.51 11.95 1.95
C ASP A 79 -12.88 12.36 0.52
N PRO A 80 -14.17 12.44 0.13
CA PRO A 80 -14.54 12.94 -1.19
C PRO A 80 -14.00 14.34 -1.50
N LYS A 81 -13.83 15.20 -0.48
CA LYS A 81 -13.31 16.56 -0.66
C LYS A 81 -11.79 16.58 -0.78
N LEU A 82 -11.09 15.73 -0.03
CA LEU A 82 -9.65 15.55 -0.15
C LEU A 82 -9.27 14.88 -1.48
N LEU A 83 -10.03 13.89 -1.94
CA LEU A 83 -9.81 13.21 -3.21
C LEU A 83 -9.93 14.17 -4.41
N ARG A 84 -10.85 15.13 -4.37
CA ARG A 84 -10.94 16.22 -5.38
C ARG A 84 -9.74 17.18 -5.38
N ALA A 85 -8.89 17.11 -4.36
CA ALA A 85 -7.65 17.88 -4.26
C ALA A 85 -6.43 17.09 -4.72
N VAL A 86 -6.58 15.81 -5.07
CA VAL A 86 -5.49 14.98 -5.60
C VAL A 86 -5.12 15.44 -7.00
N ARG A 87 -3.83 15.68 -7.19
CA ARG A 87 -3.20 16.00 -8.49
C ARG A 87 -2.45 14.82 -9.06
N GLY A 88 -1.86 14.00 -8.20
CA GLY A 88 -1.10 12.81 -8.59
C GLY A 88 -1.29 11.70 -7.57
N PHE A 89 -1.28 10.46 -8.06
CA PHE A 89 -1.29 9.25 -7.26
C PHE A 89 -0.32 8.26 -7.86
N ASN A 90 0.53 7.66 -7.04
CA ASN A 90 1.52 6.69 -7.49
C ASN A 90 1.76 5.63 -6.42
N VAL A 91 1.96 4.39 -6.85
CA VAL A 91 2.38 3.29 -5.97
C VAL A 91 3.62 2.62 -6.51
N LYS A 92 4.77 2.99 -5.94
CA LYS A 92 6.09 2.56 -6.38
C LYS A 92 6.60 1.35 -5.60
N SER A 93 7.25 0.41 -6.30
CA SER A 93 8.05 -0.64 -5.66
C SER A 93 9.51 -0.24 -5.60
N SER A 94 10.15 -0.52 -4.47
CA SER A 94 11.60 -0.41 -4.30
C SER A 94 12.12 -1.72 -3.69
N VAL A 95 13.41 -2.02 -3.89
CA VAL A 95 14.08 -3.15 -3.24
C VAL A 95 15.04 -2.58 -2.21
N LYS A 96 14.87 -2.96 -0.95
CA LYS A 96 15.73 -2.57 0.17
C LYS A 96 16.07 -3.81 0.98
N ASN A 97 17.35 -4.05 1.22
CA ASN A 97 17.83 -5.23 1.97
C ASN A 97 17.23 -6.56 1.47
N ASP A 98 17.23 -6.78 0.15
CA ASP A 98 16.64 -7.94 -0.52
C ASP A 98 15.14 -8.18 -0.25
N SER A 99 14.43 -7.16 0.24
CA SER A 99 12.99 -7.16 0.46
C SER A 99 12.31 -6.13 -0.43
N LEU A 100 11.11 -6.46 -0.88
CA LEU A 100 10.28 -5.56 -1.67
C LEU A 100 9.56 -4.60 -0.72
N CYS A 101 9.72 -3.31 -0.95
CA CYS A 101 8.98 -2.27 -0.27
C CYS A 101 7.96 -1.65 -1.21
N ARG A 102 6.82 -1.20 -0.67
CA ARG A 102 5.78 -0.47 -1.41
C ARG A 102 5.67 0.94 -0.85
N CYS A 103 5.75 1.92 -1.73
CA CYS A 103 5.57 3.33 -1.40
C CYS A 103 4.31 3.85 -2.09
N VAL A 104 3.30 4.19 -1.30
CA VAL A 104 2.10 4.90 -1.78
C VAL A 104 2.36 6.39 -1.62
N SER A 105 2.10 7.17 -2.66
CA SER A 105 2.23 8.63 -2.64
C SER A 105 1.05 9.31 -3.31
N ILE A 106 0.62 10.42 -2.71
CA ILE A 106 -0.46 11.26 -3.21
C ILE A 106 0.02 12.71 -3.20
N ASP A 107 -0.07 13.38 -4.33
CA ASP A 107 0.16 14.82 -4.43
C ASP A 107 -1.15 15.57 -4.26
N LEU A 108 -1.21 16.44 -3.25
CA LEU A 108 -2.38 17.22 -2.88
C LEU A 108 -2.17 18.70 -3.19
N ARG A 109 -3.15 19.32 -3.85
CA ARG A 109 -3.29 20.78 -3.84
C ARG A 109 -3.86 21.25 -2.52
N SER A 110 -3.54 22.49 -2.16
CA SER A 110 -4.16 23.11 -0.99
C SER A 110 -5.68 23.12 -1.12
N ASN A 111 -6.37 22.74 -0.06
CA ASN A 111 -7.83 22.70 0.01
C ASN A 111 -8.30 23.20 1.37
N MET A 112 -9.56 23.00 1.72
CA MET A 112 -10.11 23.51 2.98
C MET A 112 -9.60 22.77 4.24
N PHE A 113 -9.07 21.55 4.08
CA PHE A 113 -8.59 20.70 5.17
C PHE A 113 -7.07 20.59 5.21
N ALA A 114 -6.40 20.51 4.07
CA ALA A 114 -4.97 20.23 4.02
C ALA A 114 -4.19 21.31 3.27
N GLU A 115 -2.95 21.51 3.70
CA GLU A 115 -1.93 22.24 2.94
C GLU A 115 -1.56 21.48 1.67
N GLN A 116 -0.90 22.17 0.74
CA GLN A 116 -0.39 21.52 -0.46
C GLN A 116 0.86 20.70 -0.13
N GLY A 117 1.06 19.61 -0.86
CA GLY A 117 2.28 18.80 -0.75
C GLY A 117 2.04 17.34 -1.12
N THR A 118 3.14 16.59 -1.17
CA THR A 118 3.12 15.16 -1.41
C THR A 118 3.15 14.41 -0.10
N ILE A 119 2.11 13.64 0.17
CA ILE A 119 2.07 12.70 1.29
C ILE A 119 2.50 11.33 0.79
N HIS A 120 3.21 10.59 1.61
CA HIS A 120 3.61 9.24 1.25
C HIS A 120 3.80 8.36 2.48
N ARG A 121 3.64 7.05 2.28
CA ARG A 121 4.02 6.02 3.24
C ARG A 121 4.71 4.88 2.50
N GLU A 122 5.91 4.55 2.95
CA GLU A 122 6.67 3.39 2.46
C GLU A 122 6.65 2.29 3.52
N ILE A 123 6.34 1.07 3.08
CA ILE A 123 6.09 -0.09 3.93
C ILE A 123 6.92 -1.29 3.44
N ASP A 124 7.48 -2.07 4.36
CA ASP A 124 8.18 -3.33 4.06
C ASP A 124 7.22 -4.53 3.93
N ALA A 125 7.76 -5.70 3.64
CA ALA A 125 6.98 -6.93 3.52
C ALA A 125 6.28 -7.36 4.84
N ASP A 126 6.75 -6.87 5.99
CA ASP A 126 6.24 -7.19 7.32
C ASP A 126 5.24 -6.13 7.83
N LEU A 127 4.81 -5.24 6.93
CA LEU A 127 3.89 -4.12 7.17
C LEU A 127 4.44 -3.03 8.11
N ASN A 128 5.76 -2.95 8.27
CA ASN A 128 6.38 -1.88 9.05
C ASN A 128 6.62 -0.66 8.16
N THR A 129 6.33 0.51 8.69
CA THR A 129 6.60 1.79 8.02
C THR A 129 8.10 2.06 7.99
N ILE A 130 8.67 2.22 6.80
CA ILE A 130 10.08 2.58 6.56
C ILE A 130 10.23 4.11 6.48
N SER A 131 9.31 4.77 5.78
CA SER A 131 9.27 6.23 5.66
C SER A 131 7.84 6.74 5.60
N LEU A 132 7.63 7.97 6.06
CA LEU A 132 6.33 8.62 6.11
C LEU A 132 6.48 10.13 5.96
N GLU A 133 5.79 10.74 5.00
CA GLU A 133 5.47 12.17 5.01
C GLU A 133 3.96 12.29 5.23
N PRO A 134 3.54 12.74 6.43
CA PRO A 134 2.13 12.82 6.76
C PRO A 134 1.45 14.02 6.12
N ILE A 135 0.12 13.96 6.10
CA ILE A 135 -0.72 15.08 5.67
C ILE A 135 -0.60 16.27 6.64
N LYS A 136 -0.35 17.46 6.08
CA LYS A 136 -0.30 18.72 6.82
C LYS A 136 -1.70 19.33 6.89
N TRP A 137 -2.41 19.03 7.98
CA TRP A 137 -3.76 19.56 8.21
C TRP A 137 -3.71 21.06 8.53
N LYS A 138 -4.70 21.80 8.04
CA LYS A 138 -4.94 23.20 8.41
C LYS A 138 -5.55 23.25 9.81
N SER A 139 -5.27 24.34 10.53
CA SER A 139 -5.73 24.54 11.90
C SER A 139 -7.24 24.34 12.04
N GLY A 140 -7.65 23.47 12.97
CA GLY A 140 -9.05 23.18 13.27
C GLY A 140 -9.66 22.04 12.44
N THR A 141 -8.87 21.38 11.59
CA THR A 141 -9.34 20.25 10.75
C THR A 141 -8.69 18.92 11.10
N GLU A 142 -7.83 18.88 12.11
CA GLU A 142 -7.00 17.72 12.48
C GLU A 142 -7.83 16.50 12.88
N ARG A 143 -9.04 16.71 13.42
CA ARG A 143 -9.99 15.65 13.79
C ARG A 143 -10.46 14.83 12.59
N ALA A 144 -10.34 15.36 11.37
CA ALA A 144 -10.67 14.65 10.15
C ALA A 144 -9.79 13.42 9.90
N SER A 145 -8.61 13.35 10.51
CA SER A 145 -7.62 12.30 10.28
C SER A 145 -8.00 10.92 10.81
N GLN A 146 -8.86 10.82 11.83
CA GLN A 146 -8.98 9.58 12.60
C GLN A 146 -9.93 8.54 12.00
N ASP A 147 -10.86 8.97 11.15
CA ASP A 147 -11.97 8.13 10.64
C ASP A 147 -12.02 8.17 9.11
N SER A 148 -10.85 8.31 8.50
CA SER A 148 -10.62 8.64 7.08
C SER A 148 -9.61 7.67 6.47
N LEU A 149 -9.71 7.42 5.17
CA LEU A 149 -8.66 6.72 4.41
C LEU A 149 -7.28 7.36 4.63
N PHE A 150 -7.24 8.68 4.79
CA PHE A 150 -5.99 9.43 4.98
C PHE A 150 -5.31 9.14 6.33
N ARG A 151 -5.98 8.44 7.25
CA ARG A 151 -5.34 7.83 8.44
C ARG A 151 -4.17 6.94 8.06
N PHE A 152 -4.22 6.28 6.90
CA PHE A 152 -3.12 5.49 6.38
C PHE A 152 -1.80 6.26 6.31
N PHE A 153 -1.84 7.58 6.11
CA PHE A 153 -0.67 8.45 6.03
C PHE A 153 -0.33 9.15 7.37
N THR A 154 -0.79 8.63 8.51
CA THR A 154 -0.46 9.20 9.82
C THR A 154 0.44 8.27 10.63
N PRO A 155 1.32 8.82 11.49
CA PRO A 155 2.21 8.00 12.31
C PRO A 155 1.45 7.16 13.36
N GLU A 156 0.23 7.56 13.72
CA GLU A 156 -0.65 6.85 14.67
C GLU A 156 -1.39 5.65 14.04
N CYS A 157 -1.19 5.37 12.75
CA CYS A 157 -1.80 4.22 12.08
C CYS A 157 -0.94 2.96 12.27
N ASP A 158 -1.10 2.31 13.42
CA ASP A 158 -0.41 1.10 13.87
C ASP A 158 -1.20 -0.21 13.63
N ASP A 159 -2.47 -0.09 13.26
CA ASP A 159 -3.33 -1.22 12.88
C ASP A 159 -2.81 -1.90 11.60
N LYS A 160 -2.17 -3.06 11.76
CA LYS A 160 -1.59 -3.83 10.64
C LYS A 160 -2.64 -4.37 9.68
N GLU A 161 -3.84 -4.71 10.15
CA GLU A 161 -4.91 -5.20 9.28
C GLU A 161 -5.39 -4.07 8.38
N LEU A 162 -5.68 -2.91 8.97
CA LEU A 162 -6.05 -1.70 8.20
C LEU A 162 -4.95 -1.31 7.20
N VAL A 163 -3.69 -1.33 7.61
CA VAL A 163 -2.55 -1.02 6.74
C VAL A 163 -2.47 -1.98 5.56
N ALA A 164 -2.61 -3.29 5.81
CA ALA A 164 -2.59 -4.31 4.76
C ALA A 164 -3.74 -4.11 3.77
N ASP A 165 -4.96 -3.92 4.27
CA ASP A 165 -6.17 -3.79 3.47
C ASP A 165 -6.17 -2.53 2.61
N VAL A 166 -5.77 -1.40 3.20
CA VAL A 166 -5.66 -0.12 2.47
C VAL A 166 -4.54 -0.18 1.43
N LEU A 167 -3.38 -0.76 1.77
CA LEU A 167 -2.29 -0.94 0.82
C LEU A 167 -2.71 -1.82 -0.37
N ALA A 168 -3.40 -2.93 -0.10
CA ALA A 168 -3.94 -3.81 -1.15
C ALA A 168 -4.97 -3.08 -2.03
N ALA A 169 -5.83 -2.25 -1.45
CA ALA A 169 -6.78 -1.44 -2.21
C ALA A 169 -6.09 -0.39 -3.09
N PHE A 170 -5.07 0.30 -2.58
CA PHE A 170 -4.24 1.20 -3.40
C PHE A 170 -3.53 0.46 -4.52
N ASP A 171 -2.96 -0.71 -4.23
CA ASP A 171 -2.30 -1.54 -5.23
C ASP A 171 -3.27 -1.99 -6.32
N ASN A 172 -4.45 -2.48 -5.97
CA ASN A 172 -5.47 -2.91 -6.93
C ASN A 172 -5.90 -1.77 -7.85
N LEU A 173 -6.22 -0.60 -7.28
CA LEU A 173 -6.58 0.59 -8.04
C LEU A 173 -5.42 1.04 -8.94
N PHE A 174 -4.20 1.00 -8.44
CA PHE A 174 -3.03 1.39 -9.22
C PHE A 174 -2.73 0.37 -10.34
N GLN A 175 -2.88 -0.93 -10.12
CA GLN A 175 -2.63 -1.93 -11.16
C GLN A 175 -3.56 -1.71 -12.35
N ASP A 176 -4.85 -1.44 -12.10
CA ASP A 176 -5.81 -1.16 -13.16
C ASP A 176 -6.75 0.01 -12.82
N PRO A 177 -6.34 1.25 -13.09
CA PRO A 177 -7.13 2.43 -12.77
C PRO A 177 -8.35 2.60 -13.68
N PHE A 178 -8.41 1.90 -14.81
CA PHE A 178 -9.50 2.07 -15.79
C PHE A 178 -10.75 1.29 -15.39
N LEU A 179 -10.62 0.15 -14.71
CA LEU A 179 -11.76 -0.60 -14.18
C LEU A 179 -12.64 0.25 -13.26
N ALA A 180 -12.04 1.19 -12.52
CA ALA A 180 -12.79 2.12 -11.69
C ALA A 180 -13.63 3.10 -12.52
N LEU A 181 -13.30 3.36 -13.79
CA LEU A 181 -14.00 4.32 -14.64
C LEU A 181 -15.06 3.68 -15.55
N GLU A 182 -14.97 2.37 -15.82
CA GLU A 182 -15.82 1.67 -16.81
C GLU A 182 -17.31 1.65 -16.45
N SER A 183 -17.66 1.56 -15.17
CA SER A 183 -19.06 1.57 -14.70
C SER A 183 -19.71 2.96 -14.65
N SER A 184 -18.93 4.02 -14.90
CA SER A 184 -19.40 5.41 -14.83
C SER A 184 -20.00 5.91 -16.15
N GLN A 185 -20.08 5.03 -17.17
CA GLN A 185 -20.50 5.36 -18.55
C GLN A 185 -21.92 4.87 -18.93
N ASP A 186 -22.71 4.38 -17.98
CA ASP A 186 -24.13 4.02 -18.21
C ASP A 186 -25.11 5.12 -17.75
#